data_AF-A0A8X6G579-F1
#
_entry.id   AF-A0A8X6G579-F1
#
_cell.length_a   1.000
_cell.length_b   1.000
_cell.length_c   1.000
_cell.angle_alpha   90.00
_cell.angle_beta   90.00
_cell.angle_gamma   90.00
#
_symmetry.space_group_name_H-M   'P 1'
#
loop_
_entity.id
_entity.type
_entity.pdbx_description
1 polymer ?
#
loop_
_entity_poly.entity_id
_entity_poly.type
_entity_poly.pdbx_seq_one_letter_code
_entity_poly.pdbx_strand_id
1 'polypeptide(L)'
;MWRSYGDKCNISLKTVKSVEDEHSRGTRALESTIEAIAQEIRAYDSSDPPMRSATAEDLVRATKPVTLATAKAVASGKSCKQEDIYVAANMGRKAIFDLLMVAK
;
A
#
# COMPACT_ATOMS: atom_id res chain seq x y z
N MET A 1 21.10 -21.06 37.38
CA MET A 1 20.05 -21.80 36.65
C MET A 1 18.91 -20.89 36.21
N TRP A 2 18.20 -20.22 37.11
CA TRP A 2 17.06 -19.34 36.79
C TRP A 2 17.35 -18.18 35.82
N ARG A 3 18.50 -17.49 35.93
CA ARG A 3 18.91 -16.47 34.94
C ARG A 3 18.98 -17.01 33.52
N SER A 4 19.56 -18.21 33.34
CA SER A 4 19.68 -18.84 32.03
C SER A 4 18.32 -19.23 31.43
N TYR A 5 17.34 -19.63 32.25
CA TYR A 5 15.97 -19.85 31.78
C TYR A 5 15.26 -18.54 31.41
N GLY A 6 15.43 -17.48 32.20
CA GLY A 6 14.91 -16.15 31.90
C GLY A 6 15.46 -15.57 30.60
N ASP A 7 16.76 -15.72 30.35
CA ASP A 7 17.40 -15.27 29.11
C ASP A 7 16.87 -16.03 27.89
N LYS A 8 16.69 -17.36 28.00
CA LYS A 8 16.10 -18.18 26.93
C LYS A 8 14.66 -17.77 26.61
N CYS A 9 13.81 -17.54 27.62
CA CYS A 9 12.45 -17.05 27.40
C CYS A 9 12.44 -15.69 26.70
N ASN A 10 13.32 -14.76 27.10
CA ASN A 10 13.42 -13.44 26.48
C ASN A 10 13.83 -13.51 25.00
N ILE A 11 14.80 -14.39 24.68
CA ILE A 11 15.20 -14.64 23.29
C ILE A 11 14.01 -15.15 22.46
N SER A 12 13.27 -16.14 22.97
CA SER A 12 12.09 -16.67 22.27
C SER A 12 11.02 -15.61 22.02
N LEU A 13 10.74 -14.75 23.00
CA LEU A 13 9.75 -13.66 22.84
C LEU A 13 10.20 -12.63 21.79
N LYS A 14 11.48 -12.28 21.76
CA LYS A 14 12.03 -11.38 20.73
C LYS A 14 11.91 -11.98 19.33
N THR A 15 12.18 -13.28 19.18
CA THR A 15 12.03 -13.98 17.90
C THR A 15 10.56 -14.00 17.45
N VAL A 16 9.62 -14.30 18.36
CA VAL A 16 8.17 -14.27 18.04
C VAL A 16 7.75 -12.88 17.57
N LYS A 17 8.13 -11.82 18.30
CA LYS A 17 7.83 -10.44 17.90
C LYS A 17 8.42 -10.10 16.53
N SER A 18 9.65 -10.51 16.27
CA SER A 18 10.30 -10.31 14.96
C SER A 18 9.53 -10.98 13.83
N VAL A 19 8.96 -12.17 14.06
CA VAL A 19 8.15 -12.89 13.06
C VAL A 19 6.81 -12.18 12.85
N GLU A 20 6.14 -11.75 13.91
CA GLU A 20 4.88 -10.98 13.82
C GLU A 20 5.08 -9.66 13.07
N ASP A 21 6.18 -8.96 13.34
CA ASP A 21 6.50 -7.71 12.65
C ASP A 21 6.69 -7.95 11.15
N GLU A 22 7.38 -9.02 10.76
CA GLU A 22 7.57 -9.37 9.35
C GLU A 22 6.24 -9.76 8.69
N HIS A 23 5.39 -10.51 9.38
CA HIS A 23 4.07 -10.93 8.91
C HIS A 23 3.04 -9.80 8.84
N SER A 24 3.32 -8.63 9.42
CA SER A 24 2.42 -7.47 9.42
C SER A 24 2.89 -6.32 8.53
N ARG A 25 4.07 -6.41 7.91
CA ARG A 25 4.63 -5.32 7.07
C ARG A 25 3.75 -4.97 5.88
N GLY A 26 3.26 -5.96 5.14
CA GLY A 26 2.37 -5.76 3.99
C GLY A 26 1.01 -5.19 4.43
N THR A 27 0.46 -5.68 5.54
CA THR A 27 -0.78 -5.14 6.13
C THR A 27 -0.66 -3.67 6.49
N ARG A 28 0.40 -3.29 7.21
CA ARG A 28 0.67 -1.88 7.57
C ARG A 28 0.83 -0.97 6.35
N ALA A 29 1.49 -1.47 5.30
CA ALA A 29 1.62 -0.72 4.04
C ALA A 29 0.28 -0.51 3.33
N LEU A 30 -0.62 -1.49 3.42
CA LEU A 30 -1.97 -1.40 2.86
C LEU A 30 -2.84 -0.41 3.65
N GLU A 31 -2.79 -0.42 4.98
CA GLU A 31 -3.46 0.56 5.84
C GLU A 31 -3.01 2.00 5.51
N SER A 32 -1.69 2.22 5.44
CA SER A 32 -1.14 3.53 5.05
C SER A 32 -1.57 3.94 3.64
N THR A 33 -1.70 2.98 2.71
CA THR A 33 -2.18 3.24 1.35
C THR A 33 -3.65 3.66 1.34
N ILE A 34 -4.50 3.03 2.16
CA ILE A 34 -5.92 3.39 2.29
C ILE A 34 -6.04 4.83 2.80
N GLU A 35 -5.31 5.19 3.86
CA GLU A 35 -5.32 6.54 4.42
C GLU A 35 -4.87 7.58 3.40
N ALA A 36 -3.81 7.29 2.65
CA ALA A 36 -3.30 8.17 1.61
C ALA A 36 -4.33 8.35 0.48
N ILE A 37 -4.93 7.28 -0.03
CA ILE A 37 -5.97 7.38 -1.07
C ILE A 37 -7.17 8.18 -0.57
N ALA A 38 -7.57 8.01 0.70
CA ALA A 38 -8.64 8.80 1.28
C ALA A 38 -8.29 10.29 1.35
N GLN A 39 -7.02 10.66 1.58
CA GLN A 39 -6.54 12.04 1.50
C GLN A 39 -6.59 12.56 0.04
N GLU A 40 -6.15 11.77 -0.93
CA GLU A 40 -6.17 12.16 -2.35
C GLU A 40 -7.60 12.38 -2.86
N ILE A 41 -8.57 11.56 -2.44
CA ILE A 41 -9.99 11.76 -2.79
C ILE A 41 -10.49 13.10 -2.25
N ARG A 42 -10.18 13.42 -0.98
CA ARG A 42 -10.56 14.72 -0.41
C ARG A 42 -9.91 15.90 -1.14
N ALA A 43 -8.66 15.75 -1.59
CA ALA A 43 -7.98 16.76 -2.40
C ALA A 43 -8.59 16.88 -3.81
N TYR A 44 -9.00 15.75 -4.39
CA TYR A 44 -9.71 15.72 -5.68
C TYR A 44 -11.05 16.46 -5.60
N ASP A 45 -11.80 16.29 -4.51
CA ASP A 45 -13.09 16.94 -4.29
C ASP A 45 -12.97 18.42 -3.88
N SER A 46 -11.76 18.92 -3.59
CA SER A 46 -11.57 20.33 -3.25
C SER A 46 -11.88 21.26 -4.44
N SER A 47 -12.24 22.51 -4.15
CA SER A 47 -12.49 23.53 -5.19
C SER A 47 -11.21 24.08 -5.84
N ASP A 48 -10.04 23.52 -5.50
CA ASP A 48 -8.78 23.96 -6.08
C ASP A 48 -8.74 23.66 -7.57
N PRO A 49 -8.24 24.59 -8.41
CA PRO A 49 -8.10 24.33 -9.84
C PRO A 49 -7.08 23.21 -10.08
N PRO A 50 -7.26 22.41 -11.14
CA PRO A 50 -6.29 21.38 -11.50
C PRO A 50 -4.94 22.00 -11.85
N MET A 51 -3.86 21.31 -11.45
CA MET A 51 -2.50 21.81 -11.60
C MET A 51 -2.05 21.88 -13.07
N ARG A 52 -2.70 21.12 -13.96
CA ARG A 52 -2.46 21.12 -15.40
C ARG A 52 -3.75 20.74 -16.13
N SER A 53 -3.88 21.19 -17.38
CA SER A 53 -4.86 20.62 -18.30
C SER A 53 -4.44 19.20 -18.70
N ALA A 54 -5.42 18.31 -18.84
CA ALA A 54 -5.23 16.95 -19.32
C ALA A 54 -6.13 16.71 -20.54
N THR A 55 -5.68 15.88 -21.48
CA THR A 55 -6.51 15.45 -22.61
C THR A 55 -7.28 14.17 -22.28
N ALA A 56 -8.26 13.82 -23.11
CA ALA A 56 -8.94 12.53 -22.99
C ALA A 56 -7.95 11.35 -23.12
N GLU A 57 -6.92 11.48 -23.95
CA GLU A 57 -5.86 10.48 -24.10
C GLU A 57 -5.00 10.35 -22.84
N ASP A 58 -4.76 11.44 -22.11
CA ASP A 58 -4.11 11.39 -20.80
C ASP A 58 -4.92 10.54 -19.81
N LEU A 59 -6.23 10.75 -19.77
CA LEU A 59 -7.12 9.99 -18.90
C LEU A 59 -7.11 8.51 -19.27
N VAL A 60 -7.23 8.17 -20.55
CA VAL A 60 -7.13 6.78 -21.04
C VAL A 60 -5.79 6.15 -20.65
N ARG A 61 -4.68 6.89 -20.77
CA ARG A 61 -3.36 6.39 -20.33
C ARG A 61 -3.30 6.15 -18.82
N ALA A 62 -3.89 7.04 -18.01
CA ALA A 62 -3.91 6.93 -16.56
C ALA A 62 -4.69 5.73 -16.04
N THR A 63 -5.65 5.19 -16.81
CA THR A 63 -6.36 3.95 -16.43
C THR A 63 -5.51 2.69 -16.49
N LYS A 64 -4.46 2.64 -17.34
CA LYS A 64 -3.65 1.43 -17.53
C LYS A 64 -2.91 1.00 -16.24
N PRO A 65 -2.19 1.89 -15.53
CA PRO A 65 -1.60 1.56 -14.24
C PRO A 65 -2.61 1.06 -13.21
N VAL A 66 -3.85 1.57 -13.21
CA VAL A 66 -4.90 1.12 -12.29
C VAL A 66 -5.25 -0.35 -12.55
N THR A 67 -5.47 -0.73 -13.82
CA THR A 67 -5.72 -2.13 -14.20
C THR A 67 -4.57 -3.05 -13.77
N LEU A 68 -3.32 -2.62 -13.95
CA LEU A 68 -2.15 -3.40 -13.52
C LEU A 68 -2.08 -3.53 -11.98
N ALA A 69 -2.37 -2.44 -11.26
CA ALA A 69 -2.40 -2.46 -9.80
C ALA A 69 -3.51 -3.39 -9.28
N THR A 70 -4.70 -3.39 -9.89
CA THR A 70 -5.80 -4.32 -9.56
C THR A 70 -5.39 -5.78 -9.80
N ALA A 71 -4.78 -6.07 -10.95
CA ALA A 71 -4.29 -7.42 -11.24
C ALA A 71 -3.23 -7.87 -10.22
N LYS A 72 -2.31 -6.98 -9.83
CA LYS A 72 -1.30 -7.24 -8.80
C LYS A 72 -1.93 -7.45 -7.42
N ALA A 73 -2.96 -6.69 -7.07
CA ALA A 73 -3.70 -6.85 -5.81
C ALA A 73 -4.42 -8.21 -5.72
N VAL A 74 -5.03 -8.67 -6.82
CA VAL A 74 -5.63 -10.01 -6.88
C VAL A 74 -4.56 -11.10 -6.74
N ALA A 75 -3.41 -10.93 -7.41
CA ALA A 75 -2.30 -11.87 -7.32
C ALA A 75 -1.66 -11.91 -5.92
N SER A 76 -1.48 -10.76 -5.26
CA SER A 76 -0.92 -10.67 -3.91
C SER A 76 -1.87 -11.25 -2.86
N GLY A 77 -3.18 -11.04 -3.01
CA GLY A 77 -4.20 -11.66 -2.17
C GLY A 77 -4.20 -13.18 -2.27
N LYS A 78 -3.86 -13.75 -3.45
CA LYS A 78 -3.70 -15.20 -3.63
C LYS A 78 -2.39 -15.72 -3.06
N SER A 79 -1.30 -14.97 -3.14
CA SER A 79 0.01 -15.42 -2.65
C SER A 79 0.16 -15.29 -1.14
N CYS A 80 -0.59 -14.37 -0.50
CA CYS A 80 -0.47 -14.01 0.91
C CYS A 80 0.96 -13.62 1.34
N LYS A 81 1.84 -13.32 0.37
CA LYS A 81 3.22 -12.91 0.65
C LYS A 81 3.23 -11.43 0.99
N GLN A 82 3.79 -11.08 2.14
CA GLN A 82 3.84 -9.70 2.62
C GLN A 82 4.52 -8.76 1.62
N GLU A 83 5.58 -9.22 0.94
CA GLU A 83 6.25 -8.47 -0.11
C GLU A 83 5.35 -8.21 -1.33
N ASP A 84 4.52 -9.18 -1.73
CA ASP A 84 3.57 -8.97 -2.83
C ASP A 84 2.48 -7.98 -2.45
N ILE A 85 2.02 -8.01 -1.19
CA ILE A 85 1.03 -7.07 -0.64
C ILE A 85 1.63 -5.66 -0.59
N TYR A 86 2.87 -5.52 -0.10
CA TYR A 86 3.60 -4.25 -0.07
C TYR A 86 3.75 -3.64 -1.46
N VAL A 87 4.14 -4.44 -2.46
CA VAL A 87 4.24 -3.97 -3.85
C VAL A 87 2.87 -3.57 -4.40
N ALA A 88 1.84 -4.39 -4.18
CA ALA A 88 0.48 -4.10 -4.63
C ALA A 88 -0.05 -2.79 -4.03
N ALA A 89 0.18 -2.56 -2.73
CA ALA A 89 -0.25 -1.36 -2.03
C ALA A 89 0.40 -0.10 -2.64
N ASN A 90 1.73 -0.09 -2.81
CA ASN A 90 2.43 1.06 -3.39
C ASN A 90 2.08 1.31 -4.86
N MET A 91 1.89 0.24 -5.65
CA MET A 91 1.41 0.36 -7.03
C MET A 91 0.01 0.96 -7.08
N GLY A 92 -0.89 0.50 -6.23
CA GLY A 92 -2.26 1.01 -6.11
C GLY A 92 -2.27 2.49 -5.74
N ARG A 93 -1.50 2.88 -4.71
CA ARG A 93 -1.37 4.28 -4.29
C ARG A 93 -0.97 5.19 -5.45
N LYS A 94 0.12 4.84 -6.15
CA LYS A 94 0.64 5.64 -7.26
C LYS A 94 -0.37 5.71 -8.42
N ALA A 95 -0.97 4.58 -8.78
CA ALA A 95 -1.93 4.52 -9.88
C ALA A 95 -3.17 5.40 -9.62
N ILE A 96 -3.69 5.37 -8.39
CA ILE A 96 -4.83 6.21 -8.00
C ILE A 96 -4.44 7.69 -7.93
N PHE A 97 -3.28 8.02 -7.35
CA PHE A 97 -2.76 9.39 -7.35
C PHE A 97 -2.66 9.97 -8.76
N ASP A 98 -1.99 9.25 -9.67
CA ASP A 98 -1.81 9.70 -11.05
C ASP A 98 -3.16 9.84 -11.78
N LEU A 99 -4.12 8.95 -11.51
CA LEU A 99 -5.47 9.02 -12.09
C LEU A 99 -6.23 10.26 -11.61
N LEU A 100 -6.28 10.49 -10.31
CA LEU A 100 -7.01 11.63 -9.73
C LEU A 100 -6.41 12.96 -10.20
N MET A 101 -5.09 13.06 -10.28
CA MET A 101 -4.40 14.24 -10.81
C MET A 101 -4.69 14.52 -12.29
N VAL A 102 -4.98 13.49 -13.09
CA VAL A 102 -5.34 13.63 -14.52
C VAL A 102 -6.83 13.92 -14.70
N ALA A 103 -7.67 13.41 -13.80
CA ALA A 103 -9.12 13.49 -13.91
C ALA A 103 -9.73 14.77 -13.30
N LYS A 104 -8.92 15.59 -12.62
CA LYS A 104 -9.37 16.85 -12.00
C LYS A 104 -9.30 17.96 -13.03
#